data_AF-A0A973IKX4-F1
#
_entry.id   AF-A0A973IKX4-F1
#
_cell.length_a   1.000
_cell.length_b   1.000
_cell.length_c   1.000
_cell.angle_alpha   90.00
_cell.angle_beta   90.00
_cell.angle_gamma   90.00
#
_symmetry.space_group_name_H-M   'P 1'
#
loop_
_entity.id
_entity.type
_entity.pdbx_description
1 polymer ?
#
loop_
_entity_poly.entity_id
_entity_poly.type
_entity_poly.pdbx_seq_one_letter_code
_entity_poly.pdbx_strand_id
1 'polypeptide(L)' 'DSDTAIDLLTQYQKALPETESSMNLPDDSVVYWRLALAHENKGDRSKAIELLQKSVQLNGDFQPAKDDLDRLSD' A
#
# COMPACT_ATOMS: atom_id res chain seq x y z
N ASP A 1 -9.90 6.76 -13.02
CA ASP A 1 -8.71 7.58 -12.70
C ASP A 1 -8.00 7.03 -11.47
N SER A 2 -6.68 7.19 -11.41
CA SER A 2 -5.85 6.69 -10.29
C SER A 2 -6.19 7.38 -8.97
N ASP A 3 -6.79 8.58 -9.01
CA ASP A 3 -7.39 9.26 -7.86
C ASP A 3 -8.48 8.42 -7.19
N THR A 4 -9.45 7.93 -7.96
CA THR A 4 -10.56 7.11 -7.44
C THR A 4 -10.06 5.80 -6.83
N ALA A 5 -9.03 5.19 -7.42
CA ALA A 5 -8.43 3.96 -6.89
C ALA A 5 -7.72 4.20 -5.54
N ILE A 6 -7.00 5.31 -5.40
CA ILE A 6 -6.35 5.71 -4.15
C ILE A 6 -7.37 6.02 -3.06
N ASP A 7 -8.45 6.72 -3.40
CA ASP A 7 -9.51 7.04 -2.46
C ASP A 7 -10.23 5.79 -1.95
N LEU A 8 -10.47 4.81 -2.84
CA LEU A 8 -11.05 3.53 -2.45
C LEU A 8 -10.11 2.78 -1.50
N LEU A 9 -8.83 2.64 -1.84
CA LEU A 9 -7.84 1.95 -0.99
C LEU A 9 -7.65 2.65 0.37
N THR A 10 -7.67 3.98 0.39
CA THR A 10 -7.59 4.78 1.63
C THR A 10 -8.83 4.60 2.50
N GLN A 11 -10.01 4.51 1.89
CA GLN A 11 -11.27 4.22 2.59
C GLN A 11 -11.29 2.79 3.13
N TYR A 12 -10.82 1.81 2.35
CA TYR A 12 -10.64 0.42 2.81
C TYR A 12 -9.75 0.36 4.05
N GLN A 13 -8.63 1.10 4.05
CA GLN A 13 -7.75 1.18 5.22
C GLN A 13 -8.45 1.78 6.45
N LYS A 14 -9.23 2.86 6.28
CA LYS A 14 -9.96 3.51 7.39
C LYS A 14 -11.13 2.67 7.90
N ALA A 15 -11.69 1.80 7.07
CA ALA A 15 -12.83 0.94 7.39
C ALA A 15 -12.43 -0.39 8.06
N LEU A 16 -11.14 -0.63 8.30
CA LEU A 16 -10.61 -1.82 8.97
C LEU A 16 -10.56 -1.81 10.53
N PRO A 17 -11.47 -1.17 11.30
CA PRO A 17 -11.64 -1.54 12.71
C PRO A 17 -12.71 -2.63 12.90
N GLU A 18 -12.33 -3.69 13.62
CA GLU A 18 -13.18 -4.65 14.38
C GLU A 18 -13.86 -5.83 13.68
N THR A 19 -13.54 -6.17 12.43
CA THR A 19 -14.01 -7.45 11.84
C THR A 19 -12.86 -8.39 11.51
N GLU A 20 -12.04 -8.68 12.53
CA GLU A 20 -11.27 -9.92 12.59
C GLU A 20 -12.23 -11.11 12.68
N SER A 21 -12.83 -11.51 11.56
CA SER A 21 -13.32 -12.88 11.36
C SER A 21 -13.96 -13.01 9.98
N SER A 22 -13.40 -13.91 9.18
CA SER A 22 -14.07 -14.66 8.10
C SER A 22 -14.17 -14.08 6.67
N MET A 23 -13.81 -12.83 6.39
CA MET A 23 -13.65 -12.39 4.99
C MET A 23 -12.17 -12.35 4.61
N ASN A 24 -11.87 -12.91 3.44
CA ASN A 24 -10.54 -13.00 2.83
C ASN A 24 -10.09 -11.59 2.38
N LEU A 25 -9.89 -10.69 3.35
CA LEU A 25 -9.51 -9.31 3.13
C LEU A 25 -8.05 -9.26 2.64
N PRO A 26 -7.72 -8.36 1.70
CA PRO A 26 -6.34 -8.16 1.32
C PRO A 26 -5.53 -7.72 2.54
N ASP A 27 -4.44 -8.44 2.82
CA ASP A 27 -3.45 -8.12 3.85
C ASP A 27 -3.09 -6.63 3.78
N ASP A 28 -3.04 -5.96 4.94
CA ASP A 28 -2.76 -4.54 5.03
C ASP A 28 -1.49 -4.17 4.25
N SER A 29 -0.46 -5.02 4.27
CA SER A 29 0.77 -4.82 3.50
C SER A 29 0.51 -4.67 2.00
N VAL A 30 -0.38 -5.47 1.43
CA VAL A 30 -0.75 -5.42 0.01
C VAL A 30 -1.51 -4.13 -0.32
N VAL A 31 -2.34 -3.64 0.60
CA VAL A 31 -3.07 -2.38 0.41
C VAL A 31 -2.11 -1.20 0.32
N TYR A 32 -1.15 -1.10 1.24
CA TYR A 32 -0.14 -0.04 1.22
C TYR A 32 0.75 -0.08 -0.02
N TRP A 33 1.12 -1.27 -0.49
CA TRP A 33 1.88 -1.42 -1.74
C TRP A 33 1.09 -0.96 -2.96
N ARG A 34 -0.20 -1.34 -3.07
CA ARG A 34 -1.06 -0.88 -4.17
C ARG A 34 -1.25 0.64 -4.16
N LEU A 35 -1.39 1.24 -2.98
CA LEU A 35 -1.42 2.70 -2.82
C LEU A 35 -0.12 3.33 -3.28
N ALA A 36 1.03 2.74 -2.93
CA ALA A 36 2.33 3.23 -3.33
C ALA A 36 2.49 3.26 -4.86
N LEU A 37 2.15 2.15 -5.53
CA LEU A 37 2.19 2.06 -6.99
C LEU A 37 1.28 3.11 -7.65
N ALA A 38 0.12 3.37 -7.06
CA ALA A 38 -0.78 4.39 -7.59
C ALA A 38 -0.22 5.81 -7.44
N HIS A 39 0.45 6.11 -6.32
CA HIS A 39 1.16 7.39 -6.14
C HIS A 39 2.39 7.51 -7.04
N GLU A 40 3.13 6.42 -7.23
CA GLU A 40 4.26 6.38 -8.16
C GLU A 40 3.80 6.69 -9.60
N ASN A 41 2.70 6.06 -10.05
CA ASN A 41 2.11 6.29 -11.37
C ASN A 41 1.63 7.74 -11.56
N LYS A 42 1.36 8.47 -10.48
CA LYS A 42 1.04 9.90 -10.50
C LYS A 42 2.28 10.81 -10.49
N GLY A 43 3.47 10.25 -10.32
CA GLY A 43 4.72 10.98 -10.15
C GLY A 43 5.04 11.36 -8.70
N ASP A 44 4.18 11.00 -7.74
CA ASP A 44 4.38 11.27 -6.31
C ASP A 44 5.33 10.25 -5.67
N ARG A 45 6.58 10.21 -6.15
CA ARG A 45 7.60 9.24 -5.69
C ARG A 45 7.82 9.28 -4.18
N SER A 46 7.85 10.47 -3.56
CA SER A 46 8.01 10.59 -2.10
C SER A 46 6.88 9.90 -1.33
N LYS A 47 5.64 9.99 -1.83
CA LYS A 47 4.49 9.36 -1.19
C LYS A 47 4.49 7.85 -1.41
N ALA A 48 4.91 7.40 -2.60
CA ALA A 48 5.09 5.99 -2.89
C ALA A 48 6.09 5.33 -1.92
N ILE A 49 7.25 5.95 -1.69
CA ILE A 49 8.26 5.46 -0.75
C ILE A 49 7.70 5.34 0.68
N GLU A 50 7.00 6.36 1.18
CA GLU A 50 6.38 6.32 2.52
C GLU A 50 5.40 5.15 2.66
N LEU A 51 4.61 4.89 1.62
CA LEU A 51 3.62 3.81 1.61
C LEU A 51 4.28 2.42 1.49
N LEU A 52 5.35 2.29 0.71
CA LEU A 52 6.13 1.05 0.64
C LEU A 52 6.80 0.73 1.98
N GLN A 53 7.35 1.73 2.66
CA GLN A 53 7.90 1.56 4.00
C GLN A 53 6.85 1.04 4.98
N LYS A 54 5.62 1.56 4.93
CA LYS A 54 4.50 1.05 5.75
C LYS A 54 4.13 -0.38 5.38
N SER A 55 4.10 -0.72 4.09
CA SER A 55 3.85 -2.08 3.62
C SER A 55 4.87 -3.07 4.20
N VAL A 56 6.16 -2.74 4.15
CA VAL A 56 7.25 -3.56 4.70
C VAL A 56 7.21 -3.60 6.23
N GLN A 57 6.82 -2.52 6.91
CA GLN A 57 6.64 -2.52 8.38
C GLN A 57 5.54 -3.47 8.84
N LEU A 58 4.47 -3.63 8.05
CA LEU A 58 3.36 -4.53 8.35
C LEU A 58 3.70 -5.98 8.03
N ASN A 59 4.38 -6.20 6.90
CA ASN A 59 4.85 -7.51 6.49
C ASN A 59 6.28 -7.40 5.95
N GLY A 60 7.26 -7.70 6.82
CA GLY A 60 8.69 -7.64 6.49
C GLY A 60 9.14 -8.65 5.42
N ASP A 61 8.31 -9.65 5.14
CA ASP A 61 8.52 -10.69 4.13
C ASP A 61 7.75 -10.38 2.83
N PHE A 62 7.05 -9.24 2.76
CA PHE A 62 6.35 -8.84 1.54
C PHE A 62 7.33 -8.31 0.48
N GLN A 63 7.92 -9.25 -0.25
CA GLN A 63 8.96 -9.00 -1.24
C GLN A 63 8.61 -7.93 -2.29
N PRO A 64 7.38 -7.87 -2.85
CA PRO A 64 7.04 -6.84 -3.85
C PRO A 64 7.25 -5.41 -3.34
N ALA A 65 6.89 -5.13 -2.08
CA ALA A 65 7.09 -3.79 -1.54
C ALA A 65 8.56 -3.46 -1.28
N LYS A 66 9.40 -4.47 -0.99
CA LYS A 66 10.84 -4.29 -0.80
C LYS A 66 11.52 -4.00 -2.13
N ASP A 67 11.21 -4.79 -3.16
CA ASP A 67 11.77 -4.59 -4.51
C ASP A 67 11.41 -3.20 -5.07
N ASP A 68 10.15 -2.77 -4.90
CA ASP A 68 9.73 -1.44 -5.32
C ASP A 68 10.32 -0.32 -4.45
N LEU A 69 10.51 -0.56 -3.15
CA LEU A 69 11.14 0.41 -2.25
C LEU A 69 12.60 0.63 -2.63
N ASP A 70 13.35 -0.43 -2.90
CA ASP A 70 14.75 -0.37 -3.31
C ASP A 70 14.85 0.39 -4.65
N ARG A 71 14.02 0.01 -5.64
CA ARG A 71 13.96 0.69 -6.94
C ARG A 71 13.63 2.18 -6.85
N LEU A 72 12.81 2.58 -5.88
CA LEU A 72 12.42 3.98 -5.68
C LEU A 72 13.35 4.74 -4.72
N SER A 73 14.27 4.06 -4.04
CA SER A 73 15.24 4.68 -3.13
C SER A 73 16.63 4.84 -3.75
N ASP A 74 16.88 4.19 -4.89
CA ASP A 74 18.04 4.38 -5.78
C ASP A 74 17.93 5.65 -6.64
#